data_AF-A0A656GJ44-F1
#
_entry.id   AF-A0A656GJ44-F1
#
_cell.length_a   1.000
_cell.length_b   1.000
_cell.length_c   1.000
_cell.angle_alpha   90.00
_cell.angle_beta   90.00
_cell.angle_gamma   90.00
#
_symmetry.space_group_name_H-M   'P 1'
#
loop_
_entity.id
_entity.type
_entity.pdbx_description
1 polymer ?
#
loop_
_entity_poly.entity_id
_entity_poly.type
_entity_poly.pdbx_seq_one_letter_code
_entity_poly.pdbx_strand_id
1 'polypeptide(L)'
;MQNSHAAVSGDNQAVSSTVKLYLWAAVILIIAEMIGAVSIPLGPGKVVLLPMVWALLLGAMVGIASRRLPGSIGIDHGIQLRSASILQPALLIFIAKLGLVVGGSLPVVFASGWA
;
A
#
# COMPACT_ATOMS: atom_id res chain seq x y z
N MET A 1 28.31 27.32 22.61
CA MET A 1 27.00 27.50 21.92
C MET A 1 26.95 26.67 20.62
N GLN A 2 27.24 25.36 20.68
CA GLN A 2 27.45 24.51 19.49
C GLN A 2 26.31 23.50 19.22
N ASN A 3 25.19 23.60 19.95
CA ASN A 3 24.18 22.54 20.00
C ASN A 3 23.03 22.74 19.00
N SER A 4 23.01 23.87 18.26
CA SER A 4 21.86 24.25 17.42
C SER A 4 21.94 23.73 15.97
N HIS A 5 23.12 23.31 15.50
CA HIS A 5 23.30 22.89 14.10
C HIS A 5 23.02 21.39 13.84
N ALA A 6 23.01 20.56 14.90
CA ALA A 6 22.72 19.12 14.77
C ALA A 6 21.22 18.83 14.64
N ALA A 7 20.36 19.59 15.34
CA ALA A 7 18.90 19.37 15.35
C ALA A 7 18.25 19.71 13.99
N VAL A 8 18.67 20.81 13.35
CA VAL A 8 18.15 21.25 12.04
C VAL A 8 18.47 20.24 10.93
N SER A 9 19.58 19.51 11.03
CA SER A 9 19.98 18.55 9.98
C SER A 9 19.15 17.26 10.01
N GLY A 10 18.73 16.81 11.21
CA GLY A 10 17.92 15.60 11.37
C GLY A 10 16.46 15.74 10.92
N ASP A 11 15.84 16.89 11.22
CA ASP A 11 14.44 17.16 10.83
C ASP A 11 14.27 17.26 9.31
N ASN A 12 15.21 17.93 8.62
CA ASN A 12 15.19 18.04 7.17
C ASN A 12 15.34 16.68 6.47
N GLN A 13 16.11 15.76 7.05
CA GLN A 13 16.29 14.40 6.52
C GLN A 13 15.04 13.53 6.73
N ALA A 14 14.36 13.67 7.89
CA ALA A 14 13.11 12.97 8.19
C ALA A 14 11.93 13.44 7.31
N VAL A 15 11.84 14.75 7.04
CA VAL A 15 10.83 15.31 6.13
C VAL A 15 11.10 14.83 4.69
N SER A 16 12.35 14.86 4.24
CA SER A 16 12.73 14.40 2.89
C SER A 16 12.39 12.92 2.63
N SER A 17 12.63 12.04 3.61
CA SER A 17 12.31 10.61 3.51
C SER A 17 10.80 10.33 3.54
N THR A 18 10.03 11.08 4.33
CA THR A 18 8.56 10.99 4.36
C THR A 18 7.95 11.43 3.03
N VAL A 19 8.42 12.53 2.45
CA VAL A 19 7.98 12.99 1.13
C VAL A 19 8.30 11.95 0.05
N LYS A 20 9.49 11.33 0.11
CA LYS A 20 9.88 10.26 -0.80
C LYS A 20 8.98 9.02 -0.70
N LEU A 21 8.53 8.66 0.51
CA LEU A 21 7.56 7.58 0.73
C LEU A 21 6.20 7.88 0.09
N TYR A 22 5.66 9.08 0.31
CA TYR A 22 4.40 9.49 -0.29
C TYR A 22 4.49 9.59 -1.81
N LEU A 23 5.62 10.05 -2.35
CA LEU A 23 5.87 10.09 -3.78
C LEU A 23 5.83 8.68 -4.40
N TRP A 24 6.52 7.71 -3.79
CA TRP A 24 6.47 6.32 -4.22
C TRP A 24 5.06 5.74 -4.16
N ALA A 25 4.35 5.98 -3.06
CA ALA A 25 2.97 5.53 -2.92
C ALA A 25 2.06 6.13 -4.01
N ALA A 26 2.20 7.42 -4.32
CA ALA A 26 1.46 8.10 -5.37
C ALA A 26 1.78 7.53 -6.76
N VAL A 27 3.05 7.28 -7.08
CA VAL A 27 3.47 6.68 -8.34
C VAL A 27 2.86 5.28 -8.51
N ILE A 28 2.95 4.44 -7.47
CA ILE A 28 2.35 3.10 -7.48
C ILE A 28 0.84 3.18 -7.67
N LEU A 29 0.17 4.10 -6.96
CA LEU A 29 -1.27 4.32 -7.08
C LEU A 29 -1.66 4.70 -8.52
N ILE A 30 -0.96 5.64 -9.13
CA ILE A 30 -1.22 6.08 -10.51
C ILE A 30 -1.04 4.91 -11.49
N ILE A 31 0.05 4.14 -11.36
CA ILE A 31 0.29 2.97 -12.21
C ILE A 31 -0.82 1.93 -12.04
N ALA A 32 -1.23 1.66 -10.80
CA ALA A 32 -2.30 0.70 -10.52
C ALA A 32 -3.65 1.15 -11.07
N GLU A 33 -3.98 2.43 -10.97
CA GLU A 33 -5.22 2.99 -11.51
C GLU A 33 -5.23 2.99 -13.04
N MET A 34 -4.08 3.22 -13.67
CA MET A 34 -3.92 3.08 -15.13
C MET A 34 -4.15 1.65 -15.63
N ILE A 35 -3.79 0.63 -14.84
CA ILE A 35 -4.06 -0.78 -15.17
C ILE A 35 -5.57 -1.07 -15.09
N GLY A 36 -6.26 -0.46 -14.14
CA GLY A 36 -7.70 -0.65 -13.95
C GLY A 36 -8.06 -2.03 -13.41
N ALA A 37 -9.35 -2.36 -13.50
CA ALA A 37 -9.88 -3.63 -13.01
C ALA A 37 -9.63 -4.75 -14.02
N VAL A 38 -8.70 -5.66 -13.71
CA VAL A 38 -8.39 -6.82 -14.56
C VAL A 38 -9.24 -8.00 -14.12
N SER A 39 -9.97 -8.58 -15.07
CA SER A 39 -10.91 -9.66 -14.82
C SER A 39 -10.39 -10.96 -15.41
N ILE A 40 -10.08 -11.93 -14.57
CA ILE A 40 -9.60 -13.25 -14.98
C ILE A 40 -10.73 -14.26 -14.71
N PRO A 41 -11.31 -14.88 -15.75
CA PRO A 41 -12.25 -15.96 -15.56
C PRO A 41 -11.51 -17.17 -14.95
N LEU A 42 -11.93 -17.62 -13.77
CA LEU A 42 -11.38 -18.77 -13.07
C LEU A 42 -12.52 -19.77 -12.83
N GLY A 43 -12.71 -20.68 -13.78
CA GLY A 43 -13.78 -21.68 -13.72
C GLY A 43 -15.19 -21.03 -13.73
N PRO A 44 -16.12 -21.43 -12.84
CA PRO A 44 -17.47 -20.86 -12.77
C PRO A 44 -17.49 -19.42 -12.23
N GLY A 45 -16.37 -18.93 -11.69
CA GLY A 45 -16.22 -17.60 -11.12
C GLY A 45 -15.33 -16.69 -11.96
N LYS A 46 -15.39 -15.39 -11.67
CA LYS A 46 -14.49 -14.37 -12.23
C LYS A 46 -13.75 -13.71 -11.09
N VAL A 47 -12.42 -13.75 -11.11
CA VAL A 47 -11.57 -13.00 -10.18
C VAL A 47 -11.28 -11.64 -10.78
N VAL A 48 -11.70 -10.60 -10.06
CA VAL A 48 -11.42 -9.22 -10.45
C VAL A 48 -10.30 -8.68 -9.57
N LEU A 49 -9.15 -8.46 -10.18
CA LEU A 49 -8.05 -7.70 -9.61
C LEU A 49 -8.41 -6.23 -9.71
N LEU A 50 -8.95 -5.70 -8.61
CA LEU A 50 -9.22 -4.28 -8.47
C LEU A 50 -7.90 -3.49 -8.50
N PRO A 51 -7.91 -2.21 -8.94
CA PRO A 51 -6.74 -1.34 -8.93
C PRO A 51 -6.02 -1.31 -7.57
N MET A 52 -6.77 -1.34 -6.47
CA MET A 52 -6.23 -1.41 -5.11
C MET A 52 -5.35 -2.65 -4.87
N VAL A 53 -5.71 -3.80 -5.45
CA VAL A 53 -4.92 -5.04 -5.31
C VAL A 53 -3.61 -4.91 -6.08
N TRP A 54 -3.64 -4.31 -7.29
CA TRP A 54 -2.43 -4.00 -8.05
C TRP A 54 -1.50 -3.04 -7.32
N ALA A 55 -2.04 -1.99 -6.71
CA ALA A 55 -1.27 -1.04 -5.91
C ALA A 55 -0.55 -1.74 -4.74
N LEU A 56 -1.25 -2.66 -4.07
CA LEU A 56 -0.68 -3.42 -2.96
C LEU A 56 0.45 -4.35 -3.42
N LEU A 57 0.25 -5.09 -4.52
CA LEU A 57 1.25 -6.00 -5.08
C LEU A 57 2.51 -5.24 -5.53
N LEU A 58 2.35 -4.13 -6.26
CA LEU A 58 3.46 -3.29 -6.69
C LEU A 58 4.18 -2.65 -5.50
N GLY A 59 3.44 -2.15 -4.50
CA GLY A 59 4.03 -1.62 -3.27
C GLY A 59 4.80 -2.65 -2.47
N ALA A 60 4.31 -3.89 -2.38
CA ALA A 60 5.03 -5.00 -1.75
C ALA A 60 6.30 -5.36 -2.51
N MET A 61 6.24 -5.44 -3.85
CA MET A 61 7.42 -5.68 -4.69
C MET A 61 8.49 -4.60 -4.50
N VAL A 62 8.10 -3.32 -4.57
CA VAL A 62 8.99 -2.18 -4.35
C VAL A 62 9.56 -2.18 -2.93
N GLY A 63 8.72 -2.48 -1.92
CA GLY A 63 9.16 -2.56 -0.52
C GLY A 63 10.18 -3.67 -0.29
N ILE A 64 9.96 -4.87 -0.84
CA ILE A 64 10.90 -5.99 -0.76
C ILE A 64 12.20 -5.68 -1.51
N ALA A 65 12.11 -5.10 -2.71
CA ALA A 65 13.26 -4.68 -3.48
C ALA A 65 14.07 -3.59 -2.77
N SER A 66 13.41 -2.60 -2.14
CA SER A 66 14.07 -1.53 -1.39
C SER A 66 14.90 -2.03 -0.21
N ARG A 67 14.54 -3.19 0.35
CA ARG A 67 15.28 -3.84 1.44
C ARG A 67 16.62 -4.43 0.99
N ARG A 68 16.82 -4.57 -0.32
CA ARG A 68 18.06 -5.07 -0.95
C ARG A 68 18.92 -3.96 -1.58
N LEU A 69 18.51 -2.69 -1.51
CA LEU A 69 19.27 -1.57 -2.09
C LEU A 69 20.15 -0.84 -1.03
N PRO A 70 21.39 -0.43 -1.39
CA PRO A 70 22.32 0.26 -0.49
C PRO A 70 21.82 1.67 -0.07
N GLY A 71 22.30 2.10 1.11
CA GLY A 71 21.71 3.12 2.00
C GLY A 71 21.53 4.57 1.51
N SER A 72 21.66 4.88 0.22
CA SER A 72 21.32 6.19 -0.35
C SER A 72 19.88 6.26 -0.90
N ILE A 73 19.29 5.11 -1.25
CA ILE A 73 17.90 5.02 -1.73
C ILE A 73 16.93 4.49 -0.67
N GLY A 74 17.44 3.78 0.34
CA GLY A 74 16.67 3.08 1.36
C GLY A 74 15.74 3.99 2.17
N ILE A 75 14.54 3.48 2.44
CA ILE A 75 13.58 4.09 3.36
C ILE A 75 14.09 3.82 4.78
N ASP A 76 14.28 4.88 5.56
CA ASP A 76 14.79 4.80 6.92
C ASP A 76 13.83 4.01 7.83
N HIS A 77 14.36 3.03 8.57
CA HIS A 77 13.58 2.06 9.35
C HIS A 77 12.75 2.73 10.46
N GLY A 78 13.23 3.88 10.98
CA GLY A 78 12.56 4.62 12.05
C GLY A 78 11.25 5.30 11.62
N ILE A 79 11.15 5.74 10.37
CA ILE A 79 9.93 6.33 9.81
C ILE A 79 8.96 5.26 9.32
N GLN A 80 9.46 4.10 8.84
CA GLN A 80 8.60 2.97 8.46
C GLN A 80 7.77 2.44 9.63
N LEU A 81 8.35 2.40 10.84
CA LEU A 81 7.63 2.10 12.09
C LEU A 81 6.61 3.17 12.46
N ARG A 82 6.88 4.45 12.17
CA ARG A 82 5.96 5.55 12.45
C ARG A 82 4.80 5.60 11.44
N SER A 83 5.04 5.26 10.18
CA SER A 83 3.96 5.11 9.18
C SER A 83 3.04 3.93 9.48
N ALA A 84 3.51 2.91 10.20
CA ALA A 84 2.67 1.78 10.61
C ALA A 84 1.51 2.20 11.53
N SER A 85 1.64 3.31 12.27
CA SER A 85 0.56 3.82 13.14
C SER A 85 -0.60 4.43 12.33
N ILE A 86 -0.33 5.04 11.17
CA ILE A 86 -1.38 5.47 10.21
C ILE A 86 -1.97 4.27 9.48
N LEU A 87 -1.17 3.24 9.23
CA LEU A 87 -1.58 2.06 8.46
C LEU A 87 -2.66 1.25 9.21
N GLN A 88 -2.57 1.12 10.54
CA GLN A 88 -3.55 0.39 11.34
C GLN A 88 -5.00 0.88 11.17
N PRO A 89 -5.34 2.15 11.43
CA PRO A 89 -6.69 2.66 11.21
C PRO A 89 -7.09 2.64 9.73
N ALA A 90 -6.16 2.88 8.80
CA ALA A 90 -6.44 2.78 7.37
C ALA A 90 -6.85 1.36 6.95
N LEU A 91 -6.18 0.34 7.49
CA LEU A 91 -6.51 -1.07 7.25
C LEU A 91 -7.88 -1.44 7.81
N LEU A 92 -8.26 -0.95 8.99
CA LEU A 92 -9.59 -1.21 9.56
C LEU A 92 -10.71 -0.69 8.64
N ILE A 93 -10.59 0.55 8.16
CA ILE A 93 -11.56 1.15 7.24
C ILE A 93 -11.57 0.41 5.89
N PHE A 94 -10.39 -0.02 5.41
CA PHE A 94 -10.28 -0.80 4.19
C PHE A 94 -10.96 -2.17 4.32
N ILE A 95 -10.74 -2.89 5.41
CA ILE A 95 -11.40 -4.18 5.68
C ILE A 95 -12.91 -4.01 5.80
N ALA A 96 -13.38 -2.97 6.49
CA ALA A 96 -14.81 -2.65 6.57
C ALA A 96 -15.40 -2.41 5.17
N LYS A 97 -14.72 -1.64 4.32
CA LYS A 97 -15.11 -1.43 2.92
C LYS A 97 -15.16 -2.74 2.13
N LEU A 98 -14.15 -3.60 2.27
CA LEU A 98 -14.15 -4.91 1.61
C LEU A 98 -15.31 -5.80 2.10
N GLY A 99 -15.59 -5.79 3.39
CA GLY A 99 -16.73 -6.52 3.97
C GLY A 99 -18.07 -6.05 3.41
N LEU A 100 -18.25 -4.74 3.20
CA LEU A 100 -19.47 -4.20 2.56
C LEU A 100 -19.54 -4.54 1.06
N VAL A 101 -18.43 -4.42 0.34
CA VAL A 101 -18.37 -4.70 -1.12
C VAL A 101 -18.57 -6.19 -1.42
N VAL A 102 -17.91 -7.07 -0.67
CA VAL A 102 -18.03 -8.54 -0.83
C VAL A 102 -19.29 -9.07 -0.14
N GLY A 103 -19.78 -8.40 0.92
CA GLY A 103 -21.02 -8.74 1.58
C GLY A 103 -22.22 -8.73 0.64
N GLY A 104 -22.26 -7.77 -0.30
CA GLY A 104 -23.30 -7.69 -1.33
C GLY A 104 -23.32 -8.88 -2.30
N SER A 105 -22.20 -9.60 -2.47
CA SER A 105 -22.13 -10.79 -3.32
C SER A 105 -22.36 -12.11 -2.57
N LEU A 106 -22.52 -12.10 -1.24
CA LEU A 106 -22.81 -13.31 -0.46
C LEU A 106 -24.03 -14.10 -0.97
N PRO A 107 -25.18 -13.48 -1.29
CA PRO A 107 -26.33 -14.23 -1.81
C PRO A 107 -26.04 -14.94 -3.13
N VAL A 108 -25.20 -14.35 -3.98
CA VAL A 108 -24.78 -14.94 -5.27
C VAL A 108 -23.91 -16.18 -5.01
N VAL A 109 -23.00 -16.11 -4.04
CA VAL A 109 -22.16 -17.25 -3.63
C VAL A 109 -23.01 -18.38 -3.03
N PHE A 110 -24.03 -18.05 -2.23
CA PHE A 110 -24.97 -19.05 -1.73
C PHE A 110 -25.82 -19.67 -2.85
N ALA A 111 -26.27 -18.86 -3.80
CA ALA A 111 -27.07 -19.30 -4.94
C ALA A 111 -26.29 -20.14 -5.96
N SER A 112 -24.98 -19.94 -6.08
CA SER A 112 -24.13 -20.77 -6.95
C SER A 112 -23.92 -22.19 -6.44
N GLY A 113 -24.41 -22.50 -5.22
CA GLY A 113 -24.14 -23.76 -4.54
C GLY A 113 -22.68 -23.84 -4.10
N TRP A 114 -22.43 -24.45 -2.94
CA TRP A 114 -21.08 -24.93 -2.64
C TRP A 114 -20.77 -26.02 -3.67
N ALA A 115 -19.98 -25.68 -4.68
CA ALA A 115 -19.38 -26.69 -5.55
C ALA A 115 -18.51 -27.64 -4.72
#